data_AF-A0A9D4D6M5-F1
#
_entry.id   AF-A0A9D4D6M5-F1
#
_cell.length_a   1.000
_cell.length_b   1.000
_cell.length_c   1.000
_cell.angle_alpha   90.00
_cell.angle_beta   90.00
_cell.angle_gamma   90.00
#
_symmetry.space_group_name_H-M   'P 1'
#
loop_
_entity.id
_entity.type
_entity.pdbx_description
1 polymer ?
#
loop_
_entity_poly.entity_id
_entity_poly.type
_entity_poly.pdbx_seq_one_letter_code
_entity_poly.pdbx_strand_id
1 'polypeptide(L)'
;MSSTLLFVNNFVTVDIEWLCKTLGFLLHFTLLSGFCRMFICTFHMMRTFTSLTNHSKNAQTSYKTYLKYVAVAEISAIALTASKAIVSKLTNNTFGYGGHPCYLTNARMNLFFVAIPVSVMMVTDLELYIFVIVKIMRLPAMGDNKSLERNYPKIFIKLSTITGLTWIFGIVYELTDVELFGCMFILFNACQGV
;
A
#
# COMPACT_ATOMS: atom_id res chain seq x y z
N MET A 1 12.29 -26.23 -12.00
CA MET A 1 11.64 -25.34 -12.98
C MET A 1 10.30 -25.96 -13.33
N SER A 2 9.11 -25.37 -13.28
CA SER A 2 8.67 -23.98 -13.03
C SER A 2 7.13 -23.95 -13.08
N SER A 3 6.43 -24.83 -12.35
CA SER A 3 4.95 -24.91 -12.42
C SER A 3 4.28 -23.65 -11.86
N THR A 4 4.86 -23.02 -10.84
CA THR A 4 4.45 -21.72 -10.30
C THR A 4 4.77 -20.57 -11.26
N LEU A 5 5.89 -20.68 -11.98
CA LEU A 5 6.31 -19.72 -13.01
C LEU A 5 5.39 -19.77 -14.24
N LEU A 6 4.83 -20.95 -14.58
CA LEU A 6 3.84 -21.10 -15.65
C LEU A 6 2.51 -20.41 -15.31
N PHE A 7 2.04 -20.47 -14.06
CA PHE A 7 0.79 -19.81 -13.66
C PHE A 7 0.91 -18.28 -13.65
N VAL A 8 2.05 -17.75 -13.18
CA VAL A 8 2.33 -16.31 -13.23
C VAL A 8 2.58 -15.86 -14.68
N ASN A 9 3.31 -16.63 -15.49
CA ASN A 9 3.55 -16.31 -16.90
C ASN A 9 2.26 -16.29 -17.73
N ASN A 10 1.29 -17.18 -17.48
CA ASN A 10 0.02 -17.19 -18.21
C ASN A 10 -0.90 -16.00 -17.87
N PHE A 11 -0.81 -15.45 -16.64
CA PHE A 11 -1.50 -14.18 -16.30
C PHE A 11 -0.80 -12.96 -16.90
N VAL A 12 0.49 -13.10 -17.19
CA VAL A 12 1.39 -12.07 -17.70
C VAL A 12 1.33 -11.93 -19.23
N THR A 13 0.83 -12.94 -19.95
CA THR A 13 0.63 -12.94 -21.40
C THR A 13 -0.83 -12.68 -21.76
N VAL A 14 -1.30 -11.46 -21.50
CA VAL A 14 -2.59 -11.01 -22.03
C VAL A 14 -2.39 -10.51 -23.45
N ASP A 15 -2.76 -11.31 -24.44
CA ASP A 15 -2.62 -10.98 -25.87
C ASP A 15 -3.47 -9.77 -26.29
N ILE A 16 -4.51 -9.47 -25.51
CA ILE A 16 -5.40 -8.33 -25.74
C ILE A 16 -4.74 -7.06 -25.17
N GLU A 17 -4.18 -6.24 -26.05
CA GLU A 17 -3.40 -5.05 -25.70
C GLU A 17 -4.14 -4.07 -24.78
N TRP A 18 -5.42 -3.78 -25.04
CA TRP A 18 -6.20 -2.83 -24.23
C TRP A 18 -6.49 -3.36 -22.82
N LEU A 19 -6.74 -4.67 -22.71
CA LEU A 19 -6.97 -5.34 -21.44
C LEU A 19 -5.68 -5.31 -20.62
N CYS A 20 -4.55 -5.60 -21.26
CA CYS A 20 -3.25 -5.58 -20.63
C CYS A 20 -2.90 -4.20 -20.05
N LYS A 21 -3.09 -3.14 -20.84
CA LYS A 21 -2.90 -1.75 -20.40
C LYS A 21 -3.79 -1.39 -19.22
N THR A 22 -5.05 -1.81 -19.27
CA THR A 22 -6.04 -1.54 -18.22
C THR A 22 -5.67 -2.25 -16.92
N LEU A 23 -5.28 -3.52 -16.98
CA LEU A 23 -4.82 -4.28 -15.82
C LEU A 23 -3.56 -3.68 -15.20
N GLY A 24 -2.56 -3.31 -16.00
CA GLY A 24 -1.35 -2.66 -15.51
C GLY A 24 -1.64 -1.34 -14.79
N PHE A 25 -2.55 -0.53 -15.34
CA PHE A 25 -3.00 0.70 -14.70
C PHE A 25 -3.74 0.43 -13.38
N LEU A 26 -4.69 -0.50 -13.39
CA LEU A 26 -5.48 -0.87 -12.21
C LEU A 26 -4.60 -1.44 -11.11
N LEU A 27 -3.67 -2.33 -11.42
CA LEU A 27 -2.73 -2.89 -10.45
C LEU A 27 -1.90 -1.80 -9.78
N HIS A 28 -1.35 -0.87 -10.55
CA HIS A 28 -0.60 0.25 -9.98
C HIS A 28 -1.48 1.18 -9.14
N PHE A 29 -2.71 1.45 -9.58
CA PHE A 29 -3.64 2.29 -8.84
C PHE A 29 -4.06 1.65 -7.52
N THR A 30 -4.52 0.39 -7.56
CA THR A 30 -4.92 -0.37 -6.38
C THR A 30 -3.76 -0.51 -5.39
N LEU A 31 -2.53 -0.65 -5.89
CA LEU A 31 -1.34 -0.67 -5.06
C LEU A 31 -1.17 0.63 -4.26
N LEU A 32 -1.11 1.78 -4.94
CA LEU A 32 -0.95 3.08 -4.27
C LEU A 32 -2.15 3.39 -3.35
N SER A 33 -3.36 3.08 -3.79
CA SER A 33 -4.59 3.23 -3.01
C SER A 33 -4.52 2.40 -1.72
N GLY A 34 -4.04 1.16 -1.78
CA GLY A 34 -3.84 0.28 -0.63
C GLY A 34 -2.92 0.90 0.42
N PHE A 35 -1.74 1.38 0.02
CA PHE A 35 -0.81 2.08 0.90
C PHE A 35 -1.41 3.36 1.49
N CYS A 36 -2.13 4.14 0.68
CA CYS A 36 -2.75 5.39 1.13
C CYS A 36 -3.80 5.11 2.21
N ARG A 37 -4.61 4.07 2.03
CA ARG A 37 -5.62 3.64 2.99
C ARG A 37 -4.99 3.16 4.28
N MET A 38 -3.92 2.38 4.22
CA MET A 38 -3.19 1.94 5.42
C MET A 38 -2.69 3.14 6.23
N PHE A 39 -2.05 4.11 5.57
CA PHE A 39 -1.61 5.34 6.22
C PHE A 39 -2.77 6.11 6.89
N ILE A 40 -3.89 6.31 6.19
CA ILE A 40 -5.06 7.02 6.72
C ILE A 40 -5.67 6.26 7.90
N CYS A 41 -5.77 4.94 7.83
CA CYS A 41 -6.27 4.11 8.92
C CYS A 41 -5.38 4.26 10.16
N THR A 42 -4.06 4.16 10.01
CA THR A 42 -3.09 4.34 11.10
C THR A 42 -3.20 5.74 11.71
N PHE A 43 -3.30 6.77 10.87
CA PHE A 43 -3.48 8.16 11.31
C PHE A 43 -4.81 8.39 12.04
N HIS A 44 -5.91 7.83 11.51
CA HIS A 44 -7.22 7.92 12.15
C HIS A 44 -7.20 7.25 13.52
N MET A 45 -6.63 6.04 13.63
CA MET A 45 -6.47 5.34 14.91
C MET A 45 -5.66 6.16 15.92
N MET A 46 -4.53 6.73 15.50
CA MET A 46 -3.71 7.60 16.35
C MET A 46 -4.52 8.77 16.91
N ARG A 47 -5.32 9.43 16.05
CA ARG A 47 -6.16 10.55 16.47
C ARG A 47 -7.30 10.11 17.40
N THR A 48 -7.95 9.00 17.11
CA THR A 48 -9.02 8.47 17.96
C THR A 48 -8.48 8.12 19.34
N PHE A 49 -7.34 7.44 19.44
CA PHE A 49 -6.73 7.12 20.75
C PHE A 49 -6.26 8.35 21.52
N THR A 50 -5.64 9.32 20.84
CA THR A 50 -5.22 10.58 21.47
C THR A 50 -6.44 11.44 21.87
N SER A 51 -7.55 11.34 21.15
CA SER A 51 -8.80 12.03 21.48
C SER A 51 -9.60 11.31 22.57
N LEU A 52 -9.46 10.00 22.77
CA LEU A 52 -10.03 9.32 23.94
C LEU A 52 -9.41 9.84 25.25
N THR A 53 -8.19 10.38 25.18
CA THR A 53 -7.50 11.02 26.30
C THR A 53 -7.89 12.51 26.47
N ASN A 54 -8.44 13.15 25.44
CA ASN A 54 -8.82 14.56 25.44
C ASN A 54 -10.31 14.72 25.12
N HIS A 55 -11.13 14.97 26.15
CA HIS A 55 -12.59 15.09 26.09
C HIS A 55 -13.18 15.63 24.76
N SER A 56 -14.14 14.87 24.23
CA SER A 56 -15.24 15.27 23.33
C SER A 56 -14.89 15.84 21.95
N LYS A 57 -14.92 14.96 20.93
CA LYS A 57 -15.32 15.32 19.56
C LYS A 57 -16.48 14.45 19.13
N ASN A 58 -17.48 15.06 18.48
CA ASN A 58 -18.68 14.39 18.00
C ASN A 58 -18.32 13.33 16.94
N ALA A 59 -18.77 12.08 17.10
CA ALA A 59 -18.38 10.94 16.26
C ALA A 59 -18.67 11.17 14.77
N GLN A 60 -19.76 11.88 14.48
CA GLN A 60 -20.18 12.22 13.11
C GLN A 60 -19.23 13.19 12.40
N THR A 61 -18.58 14.09 13.14
CA THR A 61 -17.54 14.97 12.60
C THR A 61 -16.28 14.18 12.26
N SER A 62 -15.91 13.19 13.09
CA SER A 62 -14.76 12.32 12.84
C SER A 62 -14.93 11.48 11.57
N TYR A 63 -16.11 10.90 11.36
CA TYR A 63 -16.42 10.12 10.16
C TYR A 63 -16.35 10.93 8.86
N LYS A 64 -16.95 12.13 8.84
CA LYS A 64 -16.87 13.03 7.68
C LYS A 64 -15.43 13.46 7.36
N THR A 65 -14.63 13.72 8.39
CA THR A 65 -13.20 14.03 8.21
C THR A 65 -12.42 12.83 7.67
N TYR A 66 -12.69 11.62 8.15
CA TYR A 66 -12.11 10.39 7.61
C TYR A 66 -12.44 10.20 6.13
N LEU A 67 -13.70 10.33 5.73
CA LEU A 67 -14.11 10.21 4.32
C LEU A 67 -13.40 11.25 3.42
N LYS A 68 -13.21 12.47 3.91
CA LYS A 68 -12.43 13.49 3.19
C LYS A 68 -10.98 13.05 3.00
N TYR A 69 -10.34 12.49 4.02
CA TYR A 69 -8.97 11.98 3.88
C TYR A 69 -8.88 10.84 2.87
N VAL A 70 -9.82 9.88 2.92
CA VAL A 70 -9.88 8.79 1.95
C VAL A 70 -10.04 9.34 0.54
N ALA A 71 -10.97 10.28 0.32
CA ALA A 71 -11.17 10.88 -1.00
C ALA A 71 -9.90 11.58 -1.53
N VAL A 72 -9.19 12.34 -0.68
CA VAL A 72 -7.93 13.00 -1.05
C VAL A 72 -6.85 11.97 -1.42
N ALA A 73 -6.75 10.87 -0.66
CA ALA A 73 -5.82 9.78 -0.94
C ALA A 73 -6.11 9.05 -2.26
N GLU A 74 -7.38 8.80 -2.58
CA GLU A 74 -7.75 8.17 -3.84
C GLU A 74 -7.44 9.09 -5.01
N ILE A 75 -7.75 10.38 -4.88
CA ILE A 75 -7.44 11.36 -5.92
C ILE A 75 -5.93 11.47 -6.12
N SER A 76 -5.14 11.47 -5.05
CA SER A 76 -3.68 11.50 -5.16
C SER A 76 -3.12 10.22 -5.79
N ALA A 77 -3.65 9.05 -5.45
CA ALA A 77 -3.26 7.78 -6.06
C ALA A 77 -3.58 7.76 -7.57
N ILE A 78 -4.77 8.21 -7.98
CA ILE A 78 -5.14 8.35 -9.39
C ILE A 78 -4.21 9.36 -10.09
N ALA A 79 -3.93 10.50 -9.46
CA ALA A 79 -3.06 11.51 -10.04
C ALA A 79 -1.64 10.97 -10.28
N LEU A 80 -1.07 10.23 -9.32
CA LEU A 80 0.25 9.61 -9.45
C LEU A 80 0.26 8.55 -10.56
N THR A 81 -0.73 7.66 -10.63
CA THR A 81 -0.78 6.63 -11.68
C THR A 81 -1.01 7.21 -13.07
N ALA A 82 -1.83 8.25 -13.18
CA ALA A 82 -2.05 8.99 -14.42
C ALA A 82 -0.80 9.77 -14.85
N SER A 83 -0.07 10.39 -13.89
CA SER A 83 1.16 11.13 -14.19
C SER A 83 2.20 10.25 -14.88
N LYS A 84 2.33 8.98 -14.47
CA LYS A 84 3.20 8.01 -15.12
C LYS A 84 2.77 7.72 -16.57
N ALA A 85 1.46 7.56 -16.81
CA ALA A 85 0.95 7.37 -18.18
C ALA A 85 1.28 8.58 -19.07
N ILE A 86 1.10 9.79 -18.54
CA ILE A 86 1.39 11.04 -19.24
C ILE A 86 2.89 11.15 -19.55
N VAL A 87 3.76 10.95 -18.55
CA VAL A 87 5.22 11.02 -18.73
C VAL A 87 5.69 9.99 -19.74
N SER A 88 5.16 8.77 -19.71
CA SER A 88 5.50 7.75 -20.70
C SER A 88 5.05 8.12 -22.11
N LYS A 89 3.87 8.75 -22.24
CA LYS A 89 3.37 9.21 -23.54
C LYS A 89 4.24 10.33 -24.10
N LEU A 90 4.74 11.23 -23.25
CA LEU A 90 5.60 12.34 -23.67
C LEU A 90 7.02 11.90 -24.00
N THR A 91 7.58 10.92 -23.28
CA THR A 91 8.98 10.50 -23.43
C THR A 91 9.17 9.41 -24.49
N ASN A 92 8.28 8.43 -24.52
CA ASN A 92 8.44 7.23 -25.33
C ASN A 92 7.31 7.06 -26.38
N ASN A 93 6.34 7.98 -26.43
CA ASN A 93 5.12 7.85 -27.24
C ASN A 93 4.32 6.56 -26.97
N THR A 94 4.44 6.01 -25.76
CA THR A 94 3.72 4.80 -25.32
C THR A 94 2.82 5.10 -24.12
N PHE A 95 1.81 4.27 -23.89
CA PHE A 95 0.91 4.40 -22.72
C PHE A 95 1.63 4.16 -21.37
N GLY A 96 2.84 3.59 -21.41
CA GLY A 96 3.66 3.29 -20.24
C GLY A 96 3.25 2.04 -19.48
N TYR A 97 2.00 1.59 -19.61
CA TYR A 97 1.54 0.29 -19.13
C TYR A 97 1.39 -0.69 -20.29
N GLY A 98 1.60 -1.98 -20.03
CA GLY A 98 1.54 -3.07 -21.01
C GLY A 98 2.89 -3.54 -21.55
N GLY A 99 2.85 -4.51 -22.47
CA GLY A 99 4.03 -5.23 -23.00
C GLY A 99 4.13 -6.65 -22.46
N HIS A 100 5.32 -7.26 -22.59
CA HIS A 100 5.66 -8.54 -21.98
C HIS A 100 6.81 -8.34 -20.98
N PRO A 101 6.59 -8.48 -19.66
CA PRO A 101 5.34 -8.82 -18.98
C PRO A 101 4.30 -7.69 -18.97
N CYS A 102 3.01 -8.07 -18.86
CA CYS A 102 1.86 -7.16 -18.89
C CYS A 102 1.70 -6.29 -17.62
N TYR A 103 2.68 -5.41 -17.36
CA TYR A 103 2.65 -4.51 -16.20
C TYR A 103 3.48 -3.25 -16.46
N LEU A 104 4.79 -3.33 -16.19
CA LEU A 104 5.76 -2.26 -16.40
C LEU A 104 6.98 -2.84 -17.12
N THR A 105 7.23 -2.34 -18.33
CA THR A 105 8.36 -2.78 -19.18
C THR A 105 9.65 -2.02 -18.89
N ASN A 106 9.60 -0.92 -18.12
CA ASN A 106 10.75 -0.04 -17.89
C ASN A 106 11.09 0.07 -16.40
N ALA A 107 12.19 -0.56 -15.99
CA ALA A 107 12.70 -0.58 -14.61
C ALA A 107 12.90 0.83 -14.03
N ARG A 108 13.37 1.80 -14.83
CA ARG A 108 13.55 3.18 -14.36
C ARG A 108 12.23 3.85 -14.01
N MET A 109 11.19 3.63 -14.82
CA MET A 109 9.85 4.16 -14.50
C MET A 109 9.24 3.44 -13.30
N ASN A 110 9.50 2.14 -13.14
CA ASN A 110 9.09 1.39 -11.97
C ASN A 110 9.72 1.95 -10.69
N LEU A 111 11.02 2.20 -10.71
CA LEU A 111 11.74 2.80 -9.59
C LEU A 111 11.14 4.15 -9.16
N PHE A 112 10.90 5.06 -10.12
CA PHE A 112 10.42 6.41 -9.81
C PHE A 112 8.94 6.50 -9.45
N PHE A 113 8.07 5.73 -10.09
CA PHE A 113 6.62 5.85 -9.91
C PHE A 113 6.01 4.80 -8.99
N VAL A 114 6.72 3.71 -8.70
CA VAL A 114 6.26 2.65 -7.80
C VAL A 114 7.17 2.58 -6.58
N ALA A 115 8.44 2.23 -6.76
CA ALA A 115 9.32 1.90 -5.64
C ALA A 115 9.58 3.10 -4.71
N ILE A 116 9.88 4.29 -5.26
CA ILE A 116 10.11 5.49 -4.45
C ILE A 116 8.84 5.91 -3.68
N PRO A 117 7.67 6.13 -4.31
CA PRO A 117 6.45 6.47 -3.60
C PRO A 117 6.09 5.44 -2.52
N VAL A 118 6.18 4.15 -2.84
CA VAL A 118 5.91 3.07 -1.88
C VAL A 118 6.90 3.09 -0.72
N SER A 119 8.20 3.32 -0.98
CA SER A 119 9.21 3.40 0.08
C SER A 119 8.94 4.57 1.03
N VAL A 120 8.55 5.73 0.51
CA VAL A 120 8.18 6.89 1.34
C VAL A 120 6.98 6.56 2.22
N MET A 121 5.95 5.93 1.65
CA MET A 121 4.75 5.53 2.41
C MET A 121 5.06 4.47 3.46
N MET A 122 5.93 3.52 3.14
CA MET A 122 6.40 2.49 4.06
C MET A 122 7.15 3.09 5.25
N VAL A 123 8.09 4.01 5.02
CA VAL A 123 8.81 4.70 6.11
C VAL A 123 7.83 5.47 6.99
N THR A 124 6.89 6.18 6.39
CA THR A 124 5.90 6.97 7.13
C THR A 124 4.99 6.06 7.98
N ASP A 125 4.58 4.90 7.45
CA ASP A 125 3.77 3.94 8.20
C ASP A 125 4.54 3.32 9.38
N LEU A 126 5.83 3.04 9.21
CA LEU A 126 6.71 2.57 10.29
C LEU A 126 6.87 3.61 11.41
N GLU A 127 7.05 4.89 11.06
CA GLU A 127 7.11 5.97 12.06
C GLU A 127 5.81 6.09 12.86
N LEU A 128 4.67 6.08 12.16
CA LEU A 128 3.35 6.12 12.79
C LEU A 128 3.11 4.89 13.67
N TYR A 129 3.54 3.71 13.24
CA TYR A 129 3.47 2.49 14.02
C TYR A 129 4.21 2.62 15.36
N ILE A 130 5.48 3.05 15.31
CA ILE A 130 6.31 3.25 16.50
C ILE A 130 5.63 4.25 17.43
N PHE A 131 5.13 5.36 16.89
CA PHE A 131 4.42 6.37 17.66
C PHE A 131 3.18 5.79 18.37
N VAL A 132 2.36 5.03 17.67
CA VAL A 132 1.13 4.44 18.23
C VAL A 132 1.47 3.42 19.31
N ILE A 133 2.46 2.56 19.12
CA ILE A 133 2.91 1.62 20.16
C ILE A 133 3.38 2.35 21.41
N VAL A 134 4.24 3.35 21.25
CA VAL A 134 4.76 4.13 22.39
C VAL A 134 3.61 4.80 23.14
N LYS A 135 2.62 5.33 22.43
CA LYS A 135 1.42 5.92 23.05
C LYS A 135 0.57 4.87 23.77
N ILE A 136 0.32 3.71 23.16
CA ILE A 136 -0.45 2.62 23.78
C ILE A 136 0.23 2.09 25.05
N MET A 137 1.56 1.92 25.02
CA MET A 137 2.33 1.47 26.18
C MET A 137 2.33 2.48 27.34
N ARG A 138 2.15 3.77 27.04
CA ARG A 138 2.11 4.85 28.03
C ARG A 138 0.71 5.15 28.57
N LEU A 139 -0.35 4.53 28.02
CA LEU A 139 -1.69 4.69 28.56
C LEU A 139 -1.81 3.90 29.87
N PRO A 140 -2.17 4.54 31.01
CA PRO A 140 -2.43 3.82 32.25
C PRO A 140 -3.59 2.83 32.05
N ALA A 141 -3.55 1.71 32.77
CA ALA A 141 -4.57 0.67 32.69
C ALA A 141 -5.95 1.21 33.11
N MET A 142 -6.72 1.73 32.15
CA MET A 142 -8.08 2.20 32.37
C MET A 142 -9.05 1.01 32.21
N GLY A 143 -9.60 0.57 33.35
CA GLY A 143 -10.94 -0.03 33.53
C GLY A 143 -11.45 -1.13 32.58
N ASP A 144 -11.79 -2.28 33.18
CA ASP A 144 -12.13 -3.61 32.63
C ASP A 144 -13.22 -3.77 31.55
N ASN A 145 -13.87 -2.72 31.03
CA ASN A 145 -15.14 -2.89 30.26
C ASN A 145 -15.09 -2.70 28.72
N LYS A 146 -13.91 -2.71 28.06
CA LYS A 146 -13.82 -2.51 26.60
C LYS A 146 -12.82 -3.42 25.87
N SER A 147 -12.82 -4.72 26.18
CA SER A 147 -11.86 -5.69 25.60
C SER A 147 -11.96 -5.85 24.07
N LEU A 148 -13.16 -5.72 23.47
CA LEU A 148 -13.35 -5.88 22.01
C LEU A 148 -12.78 -4.70 21.21
N GLU A 149 -13.07 -3.45 21.61
CA GLU A 149 -12.57 -2.24 20.91
C GLU A 149 -11.05 -2.06 21.04
N ARG A 150 -10.42 -2.73 22.01
CA ARG A 150 -8.96 -2.69 22.23
C ARG A 150 -8.18 -3.53 21.21
N ASN A 151 -8.81 -4.52 20.58
CA ASN A 151 -8.13 -5.48 19.71
C ASN A 151 -8.14 -5.08 18.23
N TYR A 152 -9.21 -4.46 17.73
CA TYR A 152 -9.28 -3.98 16.33
C TYR A 152 -8.06 -3.12 15.95
N PRO A 153 -7.62 -2.16 16.78
CA PRO A 153 -6.52 -1.29 16.39
C PRO A 153 -5.19 -2.04 16.36
N LYS A 154 -4.99 -3.01 17.28
CA LYS A 154 -3.81 -3.88 17.25
C LYS A 154 -3.76 -4.74 15.99
N ILE A 155 -4.90 -5.24 15.52
CA ILE A 155 -5.02 -6.04 14.29
C ILE A 155 -4.67 -5.17 13.08
N PHE A 156 -5.30 -4.00 12.94
CA PHE A 156 -5.03 -3.09 11.82
C PHE A 156 -3.59 -2.60 11.78
N ILE A 157 -3.04 -2.28 12.94
CA ILE A 157 -1.63 -1.90 13.08
C ILE A 157 -0.72 -3.04 12.62
N LYS A 158 -0.97 -4.27 13.09
CA LYS A 158 -0.17 -5.44 12.71
C LYS A 158 -0.22 -5.68 11.20
N LEU A 159 -1.40 -5.54 10.59
CA LEU A 159 -1.59 -5.68 9.14
C LEU A 159 -0.82 -4.59 8.37
N SER A 160 -0.85 -3.34 8.82
CA SER A 160 -0.11 -2.24 8.22
C SER A 160 1.41 -2.49 8.25
N THR A 161 1.93 -2.88 9.41
CA THR A 161 3.37 -3.17 9.59
C THR A 161 3.82 -4.38 8.77
N ILE A 162 3.02 -5.45 8.72
CA ILE A 162 3.33 -6.61 7.86
C ILE A 162 3.38 -6.17 6.39
N THR A 163 2.41 -5.36 5.95
CA THR A 163 2.39 -4.87 4.57
C THR A 163 3.64 -4.07 4.25
N GLY A 164 4.00 -3.08 5.07
CA GLY A 164 5.22 -2.29 4.88
C GLY A 164 6.51 -3.13 4.88
N LEU A 165 6.68 -4.04 5.85
CA LEU A 165 7.90 -4.85 5.96
C LEU A 165 8.11 -5.80 4.78
N THR A 166 7.03 -6.36 4.25
CA THR A 166 7.14 -7.32 3.14
C THR A 166 7.60 -6.65 1.84
N TRP A 167 7.35 -5.36 1.67
CA TRP A 167 7.81 -4.59 0.51
C TRP A 167 9.32 -4.37 0.44
N ILE A 168 10.03 -4.56 1.57
CA ILE A 168 11.50 -4.63 1.58
C ILE A 168 11.99 -5.69 0.59
N PHE A 169 11.36 -6.86 0.56
CA PHE A 169 11.74 -7.94 -0.36
C PHE A 169 11.55 -7.54 -1.83
N GLY A 170 10.48 -6.80 -2.15
CA GLY A 170 10.24 -6.29 -3.50
C GLY A 170 11.28 -5.26 -3.92
N ILE A 171 11.67 -4.36 -3.02
CA ILE A 171 12.72 -3.35 -3.29
C ILE A 171 14.09 -4.02 -3.45
N VAL A 172 14.43 -4.98 -2.58
CA VAL A 172 15.71 -5.71 -2.69
C VAL A 172 15.74 -6.54 -3.98
N TYR A 173 14.63 -7.15 -4.37
CA TYR A 173 14.51 -7.83 -5.66
C TYR A 173 14.81 -6.87 -6.83
N GLU A 174 14.17 -5.69 -6.86
CA GLU A 174 14.40 -4.69 -7.92
C GLU A 174 15.86 -4.19 -7.98
N LEU A 175 16.59 -4.20 -6.86
CA LEU A 175 17.98 -3.76 -6.79
C LEU A 175 19.01 -4.86 -7.08
N THR A 176 18.66 -6.12 -6.85
CA THR A 176 19.61 -7.24 -6.87
C THR A 176 19.31 -8.28 -7.96
N ASP A 177 18.11 -8.26 -8.54
CA ASP A 177 17.56 -9.26 -9.46
C ASP A 177 17.61 -10.71 -8.93
N VAL A 178 17.74 -10.89 -7.60
CA VAL A 178 17.81 -12.21 -6.97
C VAL A 178 16.40 -12.78 -6.79
N GLU A 179 16.05 -13.81 -7.57
CA GLU A 179 14.72 -14.43 -7.62
C GLU A 179 14.14 -14.82 -6.25
N LEU A 180 14.99 -15.20 -5.29
CA LEU A 180 14.56 -15.57 -3.93
C LEU A 180 13.75 -14.45 -3.26
N PHE A 181 14.20 -13.20 -3.40
CA PHE A 181 13.49 -12.06 -2.80
C PHE A 181 12.16 -11.78 -3.49
N GLY A 182 12.08 -11.99 -4.81
CA GLY A 182 10.82 -11.94 -5.56
C GLY A 182 9.82 -12.99 -5.08
N CYS A 183 10.27 -14.24 -4.87
CA CYS A 183 9.43 -15.30 -4.32
C CYS A 183 8.93 -14.96 -2.91
N MET A 184 9.80 -14.48 -2.02
CA MET A 184 9.41 -14.06 -0.67
C MET A 184 8.39 -12.92 -0.71
N PHE A 185 8.61 -11.92 -1.56
CA PHE A 185 7.70 -10.80 -1.75
C PHE A 185 6.31 -11.26 -2.16
N ILE A 186 6.21 -12.14 -3.17
CA ILE A 186 4.94 -12.68 -3.66
C ILE A 186 4.24 -13.49 -2.57
N LEU A 187 4.96 -14.40 -1.91
CA LEU A 187 4.39 -15.26 -0.87
C LEU A 187 3.82 -14.44 0.29
N PHE A 188 4.59 -13.48 0.79
CA PHE A 188 4.12 -12.69 1.92
C PHE A 188 2.96 -11.76 1.54
N ASN A 189 2.98 -11.14 0.36
CA ASN A 189 1.85 -10.32 -0.09
C ASN A 189 0.60 -11.16 -0.35
N ALA A 190 0.73 -12.38 -0.88
CA ALA A 190 -0.40 -13.30 -1.05
C ALA A 190 -1.01 -13.73 0.29
N CYS A 191 -0.19 -13.87 1.33
CA CYS A 191 -0.64 -14.25 2.67
C CYS A 191 -1.21 -13.09 3.51
N GLN A 192 -1.04 -11.82 3.11
CA GLN A 192 -1.50 -10.67 3.90
C GLN A 192 -3.02 -10.64 4.13
N GLY A 193 -3.80 -11.29 3.27
CA GLY A 193 -5.26 -11.32 3.34
C GLY A 193 -5.87 -12.49 4.12
N VAL A 194 -5.05 -13.43 4.63
CA VAL A 194 -5.46 -14.64 5.37
C VAL A 194 -5.23 -14.45 6.86
#